data_AF-A0A349LEZ2-F1
#
_entry.id   AF-A0A349LEZ2-F1
#
_cell.length_a   1.000
_cell.length_b   1.000
_cell.length_c   1.000
_cell.angle_alpha   90.00
_cell.angle_beta   90.00
_cell.angle_gamma   90.00
#
_symmetry.space_group_name_H-M   'P 1'
#
loop_
_entity.id
_entity.type
_entity.pdbx_description
1 polymer ?
#
loop_
_entity_poly.entity_id
_entity_poly.type
_entity_poly.pdbx_seq_one_letter_code
_entity_poly.pdbx_strand_id
1 'polypeptide(L)'
;MLIQAAYMRGQNWRLATRVRNTVPWFDAKQIQASWYLSHNSDRIVGVEPMVRVSIADPNKRSSNEGGMLFTPGFAAYFQGRSRVSANLDMYRSSHDGTFWALRVGTLLYF
;
A
#
# COMPACT_ATOMS: atom_id res chain seq x y z
N MET A 1 -0.45 14.99 11.81
CA MET A 1 -0.85 13.61 11.44
C MET A 1 -1.74 13.69 10.22
N LEU A 2 -1.53 12.81 9.23
CA LEU A 2 -2.33 12.71 8.01
C LEU A 2 -2.91 11.29 7.90
N ILE A 3 -4.22 11.20 7.68
CA ILE A 3 -4.94 9.95 7.44
C ILE A 3 -5.58 10.03 6.05
N GLN A 4 -5.44 8.96 5.28
CA GLN A 4 -6.00 8.83 3.94
C GLN A 4 -6.73 7.49 3.83
N ALA A 5 -7.90 7.48 3.20
CA ALA A 5 -8.64 6.27 2.90
C ALA A 5 -9.04 6.27 1.43
N ALA A 6 -9.05 5.09 0.82
CA ALA A 6 -9.45 4.90 -0.57
C ALA A 6 -10.27 3.62 -0.71
N TYR A 7 -11.20 3.64 -1.66
CA TYR A 7 -12.02 2.51 -2.02
C TYR A 7 -12.15 2.46 -3.54
N MET A 8 -12.03 1.26 -4.10
CA MET A 8 -12.19 0.99 -5.52
C MET A 8 -13.03 -0.26 -5.70
N ARG A 9 -13.91 -0.24 -6.70
CA ARG A 9 -14.73 -1.39 -7.10
C ARG A 9 -14.87 -1.39 -8.61
N GLY A 10 -14.91 -2.57 -9.21
CA GLY A 10 -15.12 -2.70 -10.64
C GLY A 10 -15.32 -4.14 -11.09
N GLN A 11 -15.41 -4.34 -12.40
CA GLN A 11 -15.49 -5.67 -13.01
C GLN A 11 -14.09 -6.19 -13.31
N ASN A 12 -13.82 -7.44 -12.93
CA ASN A 12 -12.55 -8.10 -13.17
C ASN A 12 -12.58 -8.87 -14.49
N TRP A 13 -12.30 -8.17 -15.58
CA TRP A 13 -12.30 -8.73 -16.95
C TRP A 13 -11.32 -9.91 -17.10
N ARG A 14 -10.25 -9.97 -16.31
CA ARG A 14 -9.28 -11.09 -16.34
C ARG A 14 -9.87 -12.42 -15.87
N LEU A 15 -10.93 -12.38 -15.06
CA LEU A 15 -11.65 -13.57 -14.60
C LEU A 15 -12.84 -13.94 -15.49
N ALA A 16 -13.12 -13.16 -16.54
CA ALA A 16 -14.21 -13.43 -17.48
C ALA A 16 -13.97 -14.69 -18.33
N THR A 17 -12.73 -15.15 -18.45
CA THR A 17 -12.30 -16.18 -19.40
C THR A 17 -12.50 -17.62 -18.96
N ARG A 18 -12.93 -17.90 -17.72
CA ARG A 18 -12.94 -19.29 -17.23
C ARG A 18 -14.25 -20.08 -17.45
N VAL A 19 -15.46 -19.67 -17.04
CA VAL A 19 -16.64 -20.58 -17.17
C VAL A 19 -18.04 -19.90 -17.26
N ARG A 20 -18.24 -18.58 -17.21
CA ARG A 20 -19.62 -18.01 -17.16
C ARG A 20 -19.76 -16.67 -17.88
N ASN A 21 -20.93 -16.43 -18.48
CA ASN A 21 -21.40 -15.16 -19.08
C ASN A 21 -21.47 -13.96 -18.11
N THR A 22 -20.80 -14.00 -16.96
CA THR A 22 -20.84 -12.94 -15.96
C THR A 22 -19.43 -12.63 -15.47
N VAL A 23 -18.98 -11.41 -15.72
CA VAL A 23 -17.71 -10.88 -15.22
C VAL A 23 -17.84 -10.63 -13.70
N PRO A 24 -16.99 -11.24 -12.86
CA PRO A 24 -17.06 -11.04 -11.41
C PRO A 24 -16.64 -9.61 -11.03
N TRP A 25 -17.13 -9.14 -9.90
CA TRP A 25 -16.75 -7.86 -9.33
C TRP A 25 -15.58 -8.03 -8.37
N PHE A 26 -14.66 -7.06 -8.39
CA PHE A 26 -13.60 -6.90 -7.39
C PHE A 26 -13.87 -5.66 -6.53
N ASP A 27 -13.38 -5.70 -5.29
CA ASP A 27 -13.33 -4.57 -4.38
C ASP A 27 -11.90 -4.44 -3.81
N ALA A 28 -11.44 -3.21 -3.63
CA ALA A 28 -10.20 -2.90 -2.93
C ALA A 28 -10.44 -1.73 -1.97
N LYS A 29 -9.89 -1.83 -0.76
CA LYS A 29 -9.96 -0.83 0.30
C LYS A 29 -8.55 -0.57 0.80
N GLN A 30 -8.24 0.68 1.08
CA GLN A 30 -6.96 1.07 1.65
C GLN A 30 -7.17 2.15 2.71
N ILE A 31 -6.42 2.06 3.80
CA ILE A 31 -6.25 3.13 4.77
C ILE A 31 -4.76 3.33 5.03
N GLN A 32 -4.33 4.58 5.11
CA GLN A 32 -2.96 4.97 5.41
C GLN A 32 -2.97 6.04 6.48
N ALA A 33 -2.08 5.92 7.45
CA ALA A 33 -1.79 6.94 8.44
C ALA A 33 -0.30 7.28 8.40
N SER A 34 0.00 8.56 8.57
CA SER A 34 1.38 9.09 8.59
C SER A 34 1.50 10.21 9.61
N TRP A 35 2.67 10.32 10.21
CA TRP A 35 2.96 11.36 11.19
C TRP A 35 4.30 12.01 10.88
N TYR A 36 4.25 13.26 10.42
CA TYR A 36 5.46 14.06 10.23
C TYR A 36 5.99 14.58 11.58
N LEU A 37 7.23 14.26 11.89
CA LEU A 37 8.00 14.77 13.02
C LEU A 37 9.06 15.72 12.45
N SER A 38 8.93 17.01 12.75
CA SER A 38 9.98 17.97 12.40
C SER A 38 11.25 17.69 13.20
N HIS A 39 12.40 17.89 12.57
CA HIS A 39 13.68 17.81 13.22
C HIS A 39 14.51 19.03 12.83
N ASN A 40 15.01 19.76 13.84
CA ASN A 40 15.77 20.99 13.63
C ASN A 40 17.26 20.67 13.42
N SER A 41 17.57 19.93 12.36
CA SER A 41 18.95 19.65 11.93
C SER A 41 19.18 20.21 10.53
N ASP A 42 20.40 20.68 10.28
CA ASP A 42 20.81 21.22 8.97
C ASP A 42 20.72 20.19 7.85
N ARG A 43 20.75 18.89 8.17
CA ARG A 43 20.75 17.81 7.17
C ARG A 43 19.40 17.11 7.05
N ILE A 44 18.80 16.74 8.19
CA ILE A 44 17.52 16.04 8.26
C ILE A 44 16.49 17.00 8.84
N VAL A 45 15.55 17.44 8.01
CA VAL A 45 14.53 18.43 8.39
C VAL A 45 13.28 17.79 8.99
N GLY A 46 13.13 16.48 8.82
CA GLY A 46 12.06 15.73 9.46
C GLY A 46 12.03 14.27 9.07
N VAL A 47 11.21 13.53 9.80
CA VAL A 47 10.97 12.11 9.59
C VAL A 47 9.47 11.83 9.62
N GLU A 48 9.03 10.85 8.85
CA GLU A 48 7.62 10.47 8.73
C GLU A 48 7.49 8.96 8.76
N PRO A 49 7.26 8.37 9.94
CA PRO A 49 6.68 7.04 10.03
C PRO A 49 5.30 7.02 9.36
N MET A 50 5.02 5.94 8.66
CA MET A 50 3.73 5.69 8.02
C MET A 50 3.35 4.22 8.13
N VAL A 51 2.05 3.98 8.13
CA VAL A 51 1.49 2.64 8.08
C VAL A 51 0.33 2.62 7.12
N ARG A 52 0.24 1.56 6.33
CA ARG A 52 -0.84 1.36 5.37
C ARG A 52 -1.37 -0.05 5.47
N VAL A 53 -2.69 -0.16 5.46
CA VAL A 53 -3.42 -1.43 5.38
C VAL A 53 -4.25 -1.40 4.12
N SER A 54 -4.12 -2.43 3.29
CA SER A 54 -4.93 -2.61 2.08
C SER A 54 -5.56 -4.00 2.08
N ILE A 55 -6.81 -4.10 1.66
CA ILE A 55 -7.52 -5.36 1.47
C ILE A 55 -8.06 -5.34 0.06
N ALA A 56 -7.83 -6.42 -0.69
CA ALA A 56 -8.37 -6.59 -2.03
C ALA A 56 -9.03 -7.96 -2.15
N ASP A 57 -10.22 -7.99 -2.72
CA ASP A 57 -10.96 -9.20 -3.08
C ASP A 57 -11.17 -9.19 -4.61
N PRO A 58 -10.49 -10.06 -5.36
CA PRO A 58 -10.58 -10.10 -6.81
C PRO A 58 -11.89 -10.72 -7.32
N ASN A 59 -12.66 -11.41 -6.47
CA ASN A 59 -13.88 -12.11 -6.84
C ASN A 59 -14.83 -12.28 -5.66
N LYS A 60 -15.78 -11.36 -5.50
CA LYS A 60 -16.81 -11.43 -4.44
C LYS A 60 -17.69 -12.68 -4.41
N ARG A 61 -17.67 -13.50 -5.48
CA ARG A 61 -18.48 -14.74 -5.54
C ARG A 61 -17.72 -15.95 -5.01
N SER A 62 -16.42 -15.83 -4.76
CA SER A 62 -15.58 -16.89 -4.22
C SER A 62 -15.06 -16.46 -2.85
N SER A 63 -15.30 -17.26 -1.81
CA SER A 63 -14.96 -16.88 -0.43
C SER A 63 -13.46 -16.86 -0.12
N ASN A 64 -12.59 -17.26 -1.05
CA ASN A 64 -11.20 -17.64 -0.75
C ASN A 64 -10.11 -16.91 -1.57
N GLU A 65 -10.45 -15.90 -2.37
CA GLU A 65 -9.46 -15.26 -3.26
C GLU A 65 -8.92 -13.91 -2.76
N GLY A 66 -9.37 -13.46 -1.59
CA GLY A 66 -8.95 -12.19 -1.00
C GLY A 66 -7.49 -12.16 -0.53
N GLY A 67 -6.96 -10.96 -0.33
CA GLY A 67 -5.65 -10.75 0.28
C GLY A 67 -5.56 -9.44 1.06
N MET A 68 -4.69 -9.43 2.06
CA MET A 68 -4.40 -8.26 2.89
C MET A 68 -2.93 -7.87 2.74
N LEU A 69 -2.66 -6.58 2.57
CA LEU A 69 -1.33 -6.00 2.54
C LEU A 69 -1.17 -5.04 3.71
N PHE A 70 -0.16 -5.30 4.54
CA PHE A 70 0.28 -4.40 5.59
C PHE A 70 1.63 -3.80 5.21
N THR A 71 1.74 -2.49 5.20
CA THR A 71 2.95 -1.76 4.83
C THR A 71 3.32 -0.77 5.93
N PRO A 72 4.15 -1.14 6.92
CA PRO A 72 4.90 -0.18 7.69
C PRO A 72 5.97 0.48 6.82
N GLY A 73 6.16 1.78 7.03
CA GLY A 73 7.05 2.59 6.23
C GLY A 73 7.64 3.74 7.02
N PHE A 74 8.70 4.30 6.46
CA PHE A 74 9.40 5.44 7.02
C PHE A 74 9.94 6.29 5.89
N ALA A 75 9.85 7.61 6.04
CA ALA A 75 10.52 8.56 5.17
C ALA A 75 11.37 9.54 5.97
N ALA A 76 12.58 9.82 5.50
CA ALA A 76 13.44 10.90 5.97
C ALA A 76 13.46 12.02 4.93
N TYR A 77 13.24 13.24 5.40
CA TYR A 77 13.28 14.45 4.60
C TYR A 77 14.59 15.18 4.86
N PHE A 78 15.29 15.50 3.78
CA PHE A 78 16.57 16.17 3.81
C PHE A 78 16.41 17.63 3.38
N GLN A 79 17.37 18.45 3.79
CA GLN A 79 17.47 19.83 3.31
C GLN A 79 17.53 19.83 1.77
N GLY A 80 16.89 20.82 1.14
CA GLY A 80 16.81 20.89 -0.32
C GLY A 80 15.75 19.98 -0.94
N ARG A 81 14.66 19.66 -0.22
CA ARG A 81 13.47 18.91 -0.72
C ARG A 81 13.74 17.46 -1.14
N SER A 82 14.92 16.92 -0.83
CA SER A 82 15.22 15.51 -1.07
C SER A 82 14.55 14.61 -0.03
N ARG A 83 14.15 13.40 -0.42
CA ARG A 83 13.49 12.42 0.45
C ARG A 83 14.04 11.02 0.21
N VAL A 84 14.27 10.28 1.28
CA VAL A 84 14.51 8.82 1.23
C VAL A 84 13.39 8.13 1.97
N SER A 85 12.82 7.07 1.41
CA SER A 85 11.75 6.30 2.02
C SER A 85 12.00 4.81 1.92
N ALA A 86 11.61 4.06 2.95
CA ALA A 86 11.65 2.61 2.98
C ALA A 86 10.29 2.08 3.45
N ASN A 87 9.77 1.08 2.76
CA ASN A 87 8.50 0.42 3.04
C ASN A 87 8.72 -1.09 3.06
N LEU A 88 8.17 -1.77 4.07
CA LEU A 88 8.16 -3.22 4.15
C LEU A 88 6.74 -3.71 3.89
N ASP A 89 6.52 -4.32 2.74
CA ASP A 89 5.22 -4.87 2.34
C ASP A 89 5.10 -6.30 2.87
N MET A 90 4.09 -6.55 3.72
CA MET A 90 3.69 -7.86 4.20
C MET A 90 2.35 -8.23 3.57
N TYR A 91 2.38 -9.06 2.53
CA TYR A 91 1.17 -9.51 1.84
C TYR A 91 0.76 -10.89 2.35
N ARG A 92 -0.47 -11.03 2.82
CA ARG A 92 -1.08 -12.31 3.18
C ARG A 92 -2.17 -12.65 2.17
N SER A 93 -1.94 -13.69 1.39
CA SER A 93 -2.94 -14.33 0.54
C SER A 93 -3.84 -15.22 1.40
N SER A 94 -5.13 -15.27 1.11
CA SER A 94 -6.03 -16.24 1.72
C SER A 94 -5.71 -17.69 1.34
N HIS A 95 -4.92 -17.91 0.27
CA HIS A 95 -4.61 -19.24 -0.26
C HIS A 95 -3.12 -19.61 -0.19
N ASP A 96 -2.22 -18.67 -0.52
CA ASP A 96 -0.81 -18.98 -0.82
C ASP A 96 0.18 -18.60 0.29
N GLY A 97 -0.32 -18.16 1.46
CA GLY A 97 0.50 -17.82 2.61
C GLY A 97 0.92 -16.34 2.68
N THR A 98 2.07 -16.06 3.29
CA THR A 98 2.58 -14.71 3.54
C THR A 98 3.86 -14.43 2.76
N PHE A 99 3.88 -13.28 2.08
CA PHE A 99 4.96 -12.80 1.23
C PHE A 99 5.48 -11.46 1.74
N TRP A 100 6.77 -11.22 1.55
CA TRP A 100 7.47 -10.05 2.06
C TRP A 100 8.20 -9.34 0.93
N ALA A 101 8.13 -8.02 0.88
CA ALA A 101 8.91 -7.21 -0.06
C ALA A 101 9.42 -5.93 0.61
N LEU A 102 10.72 -5.68 0.54
CA LEU A 102 11.30 -4.41 0.96
C LEU A 102 11.40 -3.48 -0.25
N ARG A 103 10.88 -2.26 -0.12
CA ARG A 103 11.00 -1.21 -1.13
C ARG A 103 11.74 -0.02 -0.54
N VAL A 104 12.81 0.40 -1.19
CA VAL A 104 13.52 1.63 -0.87
C VAL A 104 13.40 2.57 -2.06
N GLY A 105 13.06 3.82 -1.81
CA GLY A 105 12.87 4.84 -2.84
C GLY A 105 13.49 6.15 -2.44
N THR A 106 14.06 6.85 -3.41
CA THR A 106 14.72 8.15 -3.22
C THR A 106 14.11 9.16 -4.19
N LEU A 107 13.80 10.35 -3.68
CA LEU A 107 13.48 11.53 -4.46
C LEU A 107 14.62 12.52 -4.24
N LEU A 108 15.38 12.82 -5.28
CA LEU A 108 16.48 13.77 -5.22
C LEU A 108 16.07 15.02 -6.00
N TYR A 109 16.33 16.18 -5.41
CA TYR A 109 16.13 17.47 -6.05
C TYR A 109 17.50 18.09 -6.29
N PHE A 110 17.77 18.50 -7.53
CA PHE A 110 19.03 19.06 -8.00
C PHE A 110 18.80 20.42 -8.67
#